data_AF-A0A9D6WND7-F1
#
_entry.id   AF-A0A9D6WND7-F1
#
_cell.length_a   1.000
_cell.length_b   1.000
_cell.length_c   1.000
_cell.angle_alpha   90.00
_cell.angle_beta   90.00
_cell.angle_gamma   90.00
#
_symmetry.space_group_name_H-M   'P 1'
#
loop_
_entity.id
_entity.type
_entity.pdbx_description
1 polymer ?
#
loop_
_entity_poly.entity_id
_entity_poly.type
_entity_poly.pdbx_seq_one_letter_code
_entity_poly.pdbx_strand_id
1 'polypeptide(L)'
;MRRGVARIKGLGYILWHTRHHAYHLLIGLAWAWLLREVWGEFQPKWIILSLIASELPDIDHVLYFFTYGKQDPYSKLVKTLFVNRQWRMLWYTIDTGHKYNTNLATHNYFTILVLTTLSLIAFIFERQSSVVFLGSMVLHYCFDILDDLLILGSVNANWKRWGSYTVKR
;
A
#
# COMPACT_ATOMS: atom_id res chain seq x y z
N MET A 1 10.75 -37.25 -1.08
CA MET A 1 11.06 -36.28 0.00
C MET A 1 11.12 -34.79 -0.39
N ARG A 2 10.90 -34.37 -1.65
CA ARG A 2 11.00 -32.94 -2.06
C ARG A 2 9.76 -32.06 -1.76
N ARG A 3 8.60 -32.63 -1.43
CA ARG A 3 7.35 -31.86 -1.21
C ARG A 3 7.24 -31.20 0.18
N GLY A 4 7.91 -31.73 1.21
CA GLY A 4 7.87 -31.20 2.57
C GLY A 4 8.67 -29.91 2.77
N VAL A 5 9.88 -29.85 2.19
CA VAL A 5 10.78 -28.68 2.30
C VAL A 5 10.22 -27.45 1.54
N ALA A 6 9.47 -27.68 0.45
CA ALA A 6 8.80 -26.61 -0.30
C ALA A 6 7.64 -25.97 0.49
N ARG A 7 6.92 -26.73 1.34
CA ARG A 7 5.85 -26.23 2.21
C ARG A 7 6.39 -25.35 3.35
N ILE A 8 7.50 -25.74 3.96
CA ILE A 8 8.13 -24.99 5.07
C ILE A 8 8.67 -23.64 4.60
N LYS A 9 9.23 -23.57 3.38
CA LYS A 9 9.73 -22.31 2.79
C LYS A 9 8.62 -21.39 2.25
N GLY A 10 7.44 -21.94 1.93
CA GLY A 10 6.25 -21.13 1.58
C GLY A 10 5.60 -20.44 2.79
N LEU A 11 5.82 -20.97 4.00
CA LEU A 11 5.27 -20.42 5.25
C LEU A 11 5.95 -19.10 5.65
N GLY A 12 7.28 -19.01 5.52
CA GLY A 12 8.03 -17.78 5.79
C GLY A 12 7.66 -16.62 4.86
N TYR A 13 7.16 -16.94 3.66
CA TYR A 13 6.69 -15.98 2.67
C TYR A 13 5.29 -15.41 3.01
N ILE A 14 4.33 -16.26 3.40
CA ILE A 14 3.03 -15.80 3.91
C ILE A 14 3.26 -14.88 5.11
N LEU A 15 4.13 -15.29 6.04
CA LEU A 15 4.43 -14.50 7.24
C LEU A 15 5.06 -13.13 6.94
N TRP A 16 5.79 -12.96 5.83
CA TRP A 16 6.47 -11.71 5.49
C TRP A 16 5.65 -10.75 4.61
N HIS A 17 4.99 -11.21 3.55
CA HIS A 17 4.11 -10.35 2.75
C HIS A 17 2.88 -9.93 3.57
N THR A 18 2.37 -10.82 4.42
CA THR A 18 1.39 -10.46 5.46
C THR A 18 1.96 -9.43 6.43
N ARG A 19 3.28 -9.30 6.61
CA ARG A 19 3.86 -8.32 7.53
C ARG A 19 3.66 -6.88 7.07
N HIS A 20 3.86 -6.58 5.79
CA HIS A 20 3.67 -5.23 5.25
C HIS A 20 2.20 -4.80 5.35
N HIS A 21 1.28 -5.62 4.82
CA HIS A 21 -0.16 -5.40 4.99
C HIS A 21 -0.59 -5.39 6.47
N ALA A 22 -0.03 -6.26 7.31
CA ALA A 22 -0.31 -6.22 8.74
C ALA A 22 0.15 -4.92 9.39
N TYR A 23 1.25 -4.32 8.97
CA TYR A 23 1.66 -3.00 9.45
C TYR A 23 0.64 -1.94 9.05
N HIS A 24 0.15 -1.95 7.81
CA HIS A 24 -0.90 -1.03 7.35
C HIS A 24 -2.18 -1.19 8.17
N LEU A 25 -2.67 -2.42 8.35
CA LEU A 25 -3.83 -2.71 9.21
C LEU A 25 -3.60 -2.25 10.66
N LEU A 26 -2.42 -2.51 11.24
CA LEU A 26 -2.07 -2.09 12.60
C LEU A 26 -2.05 -0.56 12.73
N ILE A 27 -1.55 0.15 11.71
CA ILE A 27 -1.55 1.61 11.66
C ILE A 27 -2.98 2.14 11.55
N GLY A 28 -3.83 1.52 10.73
CA GLY A 28 -5.25 1.84 10.66
C GLY A 28 -5.96 1.63 12.01
N LEU A 29 -5.65 0.55 12.73
CA LEU A 29 -6.17 0.31 14.08
C LEU A 29 -5.68 1.36 15.08
N ALA A 30 -4.38 1.67 15.07
CA ALA A 30 -3.80 2.70 15.93
C ALA A 30 -4.41 4.08 15.67
N TRP A 31 -4.71 4.40 14.42
CA TRP A 31 -5.39 5.64 14.03
C TRP A 31 -6.83 5.69 14.56
N ALA A 32 -7.62 4.63 14.35
CA ALA A 32 -8.97 4.55 14.88
C ALA A 32 -8.99 4.63 16.41
N TRP A 33 -8.01 4.02 17.08
CA TRP A 33 -7.83 4.12 18.52
C TRP A 33 -7.50 5.54 18.97
N LEU A 34 -6.56 6.22 18.31
CA LEU A 34 -6.22 7.60 18.61
C LEU A 34 -7.44 8.52 18.48
N LEU A 35 -8.21 8.37 17.41
CA LEU A 35 -9.42 9.16 17.19
C LEU A 35 -10.51 8.88 18.22
N ARG A 36 -10.63 7.64 18.70
CA ARG A 36 -11.50 7.29 19.84
C ARG A 36 -11.12 8.09 21.09
N GLU A 37 -9.84 8.20 21.41
CA GLU A 37 -9.37 8.99 22.56
C GLU A 37 -9.62 10.49 22.37
N VAL A 38 -9.42 11.01 21.15
CA VAL A 38 -9.64 12.43 20.83
C VAL A 38 -11.12 12.82 20.92
N TRP A 39 -12.02 11.97 20.43
CA TRP A 39 -13.46 12.27 20.42
C TRP A 39 -14.22 11.74 21.65
N GLY A 40 -13.59 10.92 22.48
CA GLY A 40 -14.23 10.31 23.66
C GLY A 40 -15.33 9.30 23.32
N GLU A 41 -15.40 8.83 22.07
CA GLU A 41 -16.44 7.96 21.57
C GLU A 41 -15.86 6.72 20.89
N PHE A 42 -16.52 5.58 21.09
CA PHE A 42 -16.17 4.34 20.40
C PHE A 42 -17.25 3.98 19.38
N GLN A 43 -16.88 3.98 18.10
CA GLN A 43 -17.78 3.56 17.01
C GLN A 43 -17.12 2.42 16.21
N PRO A 44 -17.64 1.18 16.25
CA PRO A 44 -17.04 0.04 15.53
C PRO A 44 -16.87 0.26 14.03
N LYS A 45 -17.76 1.05 13.42
CA LYS A 45 -17.67 1.41 12.01
C LYS A 45 -16.37 2.16 11.68
N TRP A 46 -15.78 2.91 12.62
CA TRP A 46 -14.51 3.60 12.39
C TRP A 46 -13.34 2.64 12.31
N ILE A 47 -13.36 1.55 13.08
CA ILE A 47 -12.35 0.49 12.97
C ILE A 47 -12.40 -0.11 11.57
N ILE A 48 -13.58 -0.56 11.14
CA ILE A 48 -13.77 -1.19 9.82
C ILE A 48 -13.35 -0.21 8.71
N LEU A 49 -13.79 1.05 8.82
CA LEU A 49 -13.47 2.07 7.83
C LEU A 49 -11.97 2.36 7.77
N SER A 50 -11.30 2.43 8.91
CA SER A 50 -9.85 2.66 8.99
C SER A 50 -9.06 1.49 8.40
N LEU A 51 -9.48 0.25 8.66
CA LEU A 51 -8.87 -0.96 8.09
C LEU A 51 -9.03 -1.04 6.57
N ILE A 52 -10.23 -0.73 6.06
CA ILE A 52 -10.45 -0.69 4.60
C ILE A 52 -9.60 0.42 3.97
N ALA A 53 -9.59 1.60 4.60
CA ALA A 53 -8.83 2.75 4.13
C ALA A 53 -7.31 2.54 4.18
N SER A 54 -6.79 1.78 5.15
CA SER A 54 -5.35 1.50 5.25
C SER A 54 -4.86 0.57 4.14
N GLU A 55 -5.72 -0.23 3.52
CA GLU A 55 -5.35 -1.12 2.42
C GLU A 55 -5.70 -0.55 1.04
N LEU A 56 -6.57 0.48 0.99
CA LEU A 56 -7.04 1.03 -0.26
C LEU A 56 -5.94 1.58 -1.17
N PRO A 57 -4.90 2.27 -0.65
CA PRO A 57 -3.77 2.73 -1.47
C PRO A 57 -3.07 1.60 -2.25
N ASP A 58 -2.95 0.41 -1.68
CA ASP A 58 -2.29 -0.74 -2.30
C ASP A 58 -3.02 -1.26 -3.54
N ILE A 59 -4.29 -0.91 -3.73
CA ILE A 59 -5.03 -1.22 -4.96
C ILE A 59 -4.32 -0.60 -6.18
N ASP A 60 -3.60 0.52 -6.02
CA ASP A 60 -2.84 1.13 -7.11
C ASP A 60 -1.79 0.19 -7.69
N HIS A 61 -1.15 -0.66 -6.87
CA HIS A 61 -0.23 -1.69 -7.36
C HIS A 61 -0.93 -2.71 -8.25
N VAL A 62 -2.12 -3.15 -7.84
CA VAL A 62 -2.93 -4.09 -8.63
C VAL A 62 -3.35 -3.43 -9.94
N LEU A 63 -3.87 -2.21 -9.89
CA LEU A 63 -4.24 -1.44 -11.08
C LEU A 63 -3.06 -1.24 -12.00
N TYR A 64 -1.88 -0.91 -11.47
CA TYR A 64 -0.65 -0.75 -12.23
C TYR A 64 -0.34 -1.99 -13.08
N PHE A 65 -0.33 -3.18 -12.47
CA PHE A 65 -0.01 -4.42 -13.18
C PHE A 65 -0.99 -4.73 -14.31
N PHE A 66 -2.28 -4.45 -14.10
CA PHE A 66 -3.33 -4.86 -15.04
C PHE A 66 -3.75 -3.77 -16.05
N THR A 67 -3.44 -2.50 -15.79
CA THR A 67 -3.94 -1.38 -16.60
C THR A 67 -2.82 -0.55 -17.22
N TYR A 68 -2.37 0.51 -16.56
CA TYR A 68 -1.48 1.52 -17.13
C TYR A 68 0.01 1.14 -17.07
N GLY A 69 0.39 0.24 -16.16
CA GLY A 69 1.73 -0.36 -16.10
C GLY A 69 1.90 -1.62 -16.96
N LYS A 70 0.88 -2.05 -17.73
CA LYS A 70 0.88 -3.34 -18.46
C LYS A 70 2.05 -3.57 -19.42
N GLN A 71 2.70 -2.50 -19.89
CA GLN A 71 3.84 -2.57 -20.80
C GLN A 71 5.19 -2.52 -20.11
N ASP A 72 5.22 -2.22 -18.81
CA ASP A 72 6.43 -2.14 -18.02
C ASP A 72 7.11 -3.54 -17.94
N PRO A 73 8.45 -3.63 -18.05
CA PRO A 73 9.17 -4.89 -17.91
C PRO A 73 8.83 -5.64 -16.64
N TYR A 74 8.65 -4.93 -15.52
CA TYR A 74 8.28 -5.51 -14.25
C TYR A 74 6.87 -6.10 -14.29
N SER A 75 5.88 -5.36 -14.79
CA SER A 75 4.50 -5.86 -14.96
C SER A 75 4.43 -7.07 -15.90
N LYS A 76 5.23 -7.07 -16.98
CA LYS A 76 5.33 -8.21 -17.89
C LYS A 76 5.92 -9.44 -17.22
N LEU A 77 6.93 -9.27 -16.38
CA LEU A 77 7.51 -10.34 -15.58
C LEU A 77 6.45 -10.90 -14.60
N VAL A 78 5.82 -10.04 -13.82
CA VAL A 78 4.74 -10.41 -12.88
C VAL A 78 3.63 -11.18 -13.61
N LYS A 79 3.14 -10.66 -14.74
CA LYS A 79 2.11 -11.34 -15.53
C LYS A 79 2.56 -12.70 -16.07
N THR A 80 3.81 -12.80 -16.56
CA THR A 80 4.39 -14.06 -17.04
C THR A 80 4.46 -15.10 -15.92
N LEU A 81 4.94 -14.70 -14.74
CA LEU A 81 5.05 -15.58 -13.57
C LEU A 81 3.66 -16.05 -13.09
N PHE A 82 2.66 -15.15 -13.14
CA PHE A 82 1.27 -15.46 -12.81
C PHE A 82 0.64 -16.47 -13.78
N VAL A 83 0.72 -16.21 -15.09
CA VAL A 83 0.15 -17.10 -16.14
C VAL A 83 0.80 -18.48 -16.08
N ASN A 84 2.11 -18.54 -15.88
CA ASN A 84 2.85 -19.81 -15.78
C ASN A 84 2.72 -20.50 -14.42
N ARG A 85 1.88 -19.98 -13.51
CA ARG A 85 1.65 -20.53 -12.16
C ARG A 85 2.96 -20.69 -11.36
N GLN A 86 3.95 -19.85 -11.62
CA GLN A 86 5.23 -19.83 -10.93
C GLN A 86 5.11 -19.06 -9.62
N TRP A 87 4.16 -19.45 -8.76
CA TRP A 87 3.71 -18.70 -7.59
C TRP A 87 4.87 -18.26 -6.70
N ARG A 88 5.82 -19.14 -6.41
CA ARG A 88 6.98 -18.79 -5.57
C ARG A 88 7.83 -17.65 -6.15
N MET A 89 8.07 -17.69 -7.46
CA MET A 89 8.85 -16.65 -8.14
C MET A 89 8.03 -15.38 -8.30
N LEU A 90 6.75 -15.49 -8.66
CA LEU A 90 5.81 -14.36 -8.71
C LEU A 90 5.86 -13.57 -7.40
N TRP A 91 5.73 -14.29 -6.31
CA TRP A 91 5.71 -13.77 -4.96
C TRP A 91 7.02 -13.11 -4.55
N TYR A 92 8.16 -13.78 -4.76
CA TYR A 92 9.47 -13.19 -4.54
C TYR A 92 9.70 -11.92 -5.39
N THR A 93 9.27 -11.95 -6.65
CA THR A 93 9.37 -10.82 -7.57
C THR A 93 8.50 -9.65 -7.11
N ILE A 94 7.28 -9.89 -6.65
CA ILE A 94 6.41 -8.83 -6.11
C ILE A 94 7.06 -8.22 -4.85
N ASP A 95 7.50 -9.07 -3.92
CA ASP A 95 8.07 -8.65 -2.63
C ASP A 95 9.37 -7.85 -2.79
N THR A 96 10.30 -8.34 -3.60
CA THR A 96 11.58 -7.63 -3.82
C THR A 96 11.48 -6.50 -4.82
N GLY A 97 10.50 -6.55 -5.73
CA GLY A 97 10.41 -5.66 -6.88
C GLY A 97 9.48 -4.47 -6.69
N HIS A 98 8.47 -4.54 -5.82
CA HIS A 98 7.46 -3.48 -5.71
C HIS A 98 8.04 -2.14 -5.28
N LYS A 99 9.08 -2.14 -4.43
CA LYS A 99 9.83 -0.94 -4.03
C LYS A 99 10.61 -0.29 -5.15
N TYR A 100 10.80 -0.95 -6.28
CA TYR A 100 11.42 -0.38 -7.48
C TYR A 100 10.39 0.03 -8.53
N ASN A 101 9.09 -0.12 -8.24
CA ASN A 101 8.05 0.37 -9.12
C ASN A 101 7.94 1.89 -8.99
N THR A 102 8.46 2.61 -9.99
CA THR A 102 8.54 4.08 -9.97
C THR A 102 7.44 4.77 -10.77
N ASN A 103 6.38 4.05 -11.14
CA ASN A 103 5.34 4.57 -12.04
C ASN A 103 3.91 4.45 -11.47
N LEU A 104 3.76 4.35 -10.16
CA LEU A 104 2.47 4.26 -9.46
C LEU A 104 1.77 5.62 -9.45
N ALA A 105 0.49 5.64 -9.81
CA ALA A 105 -0.27 6.86 -10.01
C ALA A 105 -0.57 7.60 -8.70
N THR A 106 -0.80 6.88 -7.60
CA THR A 106 -1.23 7.48 -6.33
C THR A 106 -0.10 7.67 -5.33
N HIS A 107 1.03 6.96 -5.47
CA HIS A 107 2.16 6.98 -4.53
C HIS A 107 3.06 8.21 -4.72
N ASN A 108 2.49 9.40 -4.57
CA ASN A 108 3.18 10.68 -4.74
C ASN A 108 2.79 11.71 -3.67
N TYR A 109 3.67 12.70 -3.47
CA TYR A 109 3.45 13.74 -2.46
C TYR A 109 2.20 14.58 -2.72
N PHE A 110 1.77 14.73 -3.96
CA PHE A 110 0.54 15.48 -4.26
C PHE A 110 -0.70 14.72 -3.76
N THR A 111 -0.77 13.39 -3.95
CA THR A 111 -1.85 12.57 -3.39
C THR A 111 -1.91 12.73 -1.87
N ILE A 112 -0.77 12.64 -1.18
CA ILE A 112 -0.71 12.85 0.28
C ILE A 112 -1.21 14.24 0.65
N LEU A 113 -0.76 15.28 -0.08
CA LEU A 113 -1.18 16.66 0.17
C LEU A 113 -2.69 16.84 0.02
N VAL A 114 -3.29 16.29 -1.04
CA VAL A 114 -4.74 16.34 -1.28
C VAL A 114 -5.49 15.61 -0.17
N LEU A 115 -5.09 14.37 0.16
CA LEU A 115 -5.76 13.59 1.20
C LEU A 115 -5.64 14.26 2.57
N THR A 116 -4.47 14.81 2.90
CA THR A 116 -4.25 15.55 4.15
C THR A 116 -5.14 16.79 4.20
N THR A 117 -5.19 17.56 3.11
CA THR A 117 -6.03 18.77 3.03
C THR A 117 -7.50 18.42 3.19
N LEU A 118 -7.98 17.39 2.49
CA LEU A 118 -9.36 16.92 2.60
C LEU A 118 -9.66 16.37 4.00
N SER A 119 -8.71 15.69 4.64
CA SER A 119 -8.85 15.19 6.02
C SER A 119 -8.95 16.34 7.02
N LEU A 120 -8.16 17.39 6.85
CA LEU A 120 -8.23 18.60 7.70
C LEU A 120 -9.56 19.35 7.50
N ILE A 121 -10.01 19.51 6.25
CA ILE A 121 -11.33 20.07 5.95
C ILE A 121 -12.43 19.23 6.61
N ALA A 122 -12.37 17.90 6.44
CA ALA A 122 -13.32 17.00 7.08
C ALA A 122 -13.33 17.13 8.61
N PHE A 123 -12.17 17.35 9.23
CA PHE A 123 -12.06 17.58 10.66
C PHE A 123 -12.74 18.89 11.09
N ILE A 124 -12.50 19.99 10.37
CA ILE A 124 -13.13 21.31 10.64
C ILE A 124 -14.65 21.23 10.54
N PHE A 125 -15.19 20.47 9.58
CA PHE A 125 -16.63 20.27 9.40
C PHE A 125 -17.21 19.08 10.18
N GLU A 126 -16.46 18.57 11.18
CA GLU A 126 -16.88 17.49 12.08
C GLU A 126 -17.35 16.20 11.35
N ARG A 127 -16.80 15.94 10.16
CA ARG A 127 -17.09 14.73 9.37
C ARG A 127 -16.19 13.58 9.82
N GLN A 128 -16.45 13.05 11.02
CA GLN A 128 -15.63 12.02 11.68
C GLN A 128 -15.29 10.82 10.76
N SER A 129 -16.27 10.25 10.04
CA SER A 129 -16.02 9.13 9.12
C SER A 129 -15.00 9.47 8.03
N SER A 130 -15.06 10.70 7.49
CA SER A 130 -14.11 11.14 6.47
C SER A 130 -12.70 11.34 7.04
N VAL A 131 -12.58 11.84 8.27
CA VAL A 131 -11.28 11.96 8.97
C VAL A 131 -10.66 10.58 9.21
N VAL A 132 -11.46 9.61 9.65
CA VAL A 132 -11.01 8.22 9.84
C VAL A 132 -10.48 7.66 8.53
N PHE A 133 -11.28 7.75 7.46
CA PHE A 133 -10.96 7.18 6.16
C PHE A 133 -9.73 7.85 5.52
N LEU A 134 -9.75 9.18 5.37
CA LEU A 134 -8.67 9.91 4.71
C LEU A 134 -7.38 9.89 5.53
N GLY A 135 -7.48 10.04 6.86
CA GLY A 135 -6.33 9.96 7.75
C GLY A 135 -5.64 8.60 7.72
N SER A 136 -6.40 7.50 7.65
CA SER A 136 -5.84 6.16 7.52
C SER A 136 -5.04 5.99 6.22
N MET A 137 -5.56 6.50 5.08
CA MET A 137 -4.83 6.50 3.82
C MET A 137 -3.55 7.37 3.87
N VAL A 138 -3.60 8.52 4.54
CA VAL A 138 -2.41 9.37 4.73
C VAL A 138 -1.34 8.61 5.53
N LEU A 139 -1.74 7.95 6.61
CA LEU A 139 -0.80 7.19 7.44
C LEU A 139 -0.19 5.99 6.70
N HIS A 140 -0.96 5.30 5.85
CA HIS A 140 -0.43 4.29 4.93
C HIS A 140 0.72 4.87 4.09
N TYR A 141 0.49 5.98 3.39
CA TYR A 141 1.52 6.57 2.53
C TYR A 141 2.74 7.07 3.33
N CYS A 142 2.51 7.63 4.52
CA CYS A 142 3.61 8.00 5.41
C CYS A 142 4.45 6.77 5.82
N PHE A 143 3.79 5.65 6.13
CA PHE A 143 4.48 4.40 6.43
C PHE A 143 5.32 3.92 5.25
N ASP A 144 4.78 3.95 4.03
CA ASP A 144 5.54 3.51 2.86
C ASP A 144 6.77 4.37 2.59
N ILE A 145 6.69 5.69 2.79
CA ILE A 145 7.86 6.58 2.69
C ILE A 145 8.91 6.21 3.74
N LEU A 146 8.48 5.92 4.97
CA LEU A 146 9.40 5.50 6.03
C LEU A 146 10.03 4.15 5.71
N ASP A 147 9.24 3.20 5.20
CA ASP A 147 9.70 1.88 4.79
C ASP A 147 10.69 1.97 3.61
N ASP A 148 10.46 2.89 2.66
CA ASP A 148 11.42 3.21 1.59
C ASP A 148 12.74 3.73 2.15
N LEU A 149 12.70 4.65 3.12
CA LEU A 149 13.91 5.15 3.76
C LEU A 149 14.68 4.03 4.48
N LEU A 150 13.99 3.11 5.13
CA LEU A 150 14.59 2.00 5.87
C LEU A 150 15.17 0.92 4.94
N ILE A 151 14.48 0.61 3.84
CA ILE A 151 14.85 -0.49 2.93
C ILE A 151 15.81 -0.01 1.84
N LEU A 152 15.54 1.15 1.24
CA LEU A 152 16.30 1.69 0.10
C LEU A 152 17.38 2.71 0.53
N GLY A 153 17.36 3.17 1.79
CA GLY A 153 18.22 4.25 2.27
C GLY A 153 17.86 5.63 1.70
N SER A 154 16.77 5.71 0.92
CA SER A 154 16.30 6.94 0.27
C SER A 154 14.82 6.82 -0.08
N VAL A 155 14.13 7.95 -0.25
CA VAL A 155 12.73 7.95 -0.70
C VAL A 155 12.65 7.54 -2.17
N ASN A 156 11.77 6.59 -2.50
CA ASN A 156 11.54 6.16 -3.88
C ASN A 156 11.24 7.36 -4.80
N ALA A 157 11.82 7.37 -6.00
CA ALA A 157 11.64 8.45 -6.96
C ALA A 157 10.17 8.67 -7.37
N ASN A 158 9.30 7.67 -7.25
CA ASN A 158 7.85 7.78 -7.51
C ASN A 158 7.21 8.91 -6.70
N TRP A 159 7.64 9.09 -5.45
CA TRP A 159 7.06 10.07 -4.54
C TRP A 159 7.14 11.51 -5.06
N LYS A 160 8.19 11.78 -5.85
CA LYS A 160 8.49 13.11 -6.42
C LYS A 160 7.76 13.35 -7.74
N ARG A 161 7.02 12.39 -8.27
CA ARG A 161 6.44 12.44 -9.63
C ARG A 161 4.93 12.66 -9.59
N TRP A 162 4.40 13.22 -10.67
CA TRP A 162 2.96 13.37 -10.88
C TRP A 162 2.53 12.59 -12.13
N GLY A 163 1.62 11.63 -11.96
CA GLY A 163 1.06 10.81 -13.04
C GLY A 163 1.97 9.67 -13.55
N SER A 164 1.38 8.74 -14.31
CA SER A 164 2.12 7.66 -14.98
C SER A 164 2.71 8.14 -16.31
N TYR A 165 4.00 7.91 -16.57
CA TYR A 165 4.54 8.12 -17.92
C TYR A 165 4.07 6.99 -18.83
N THR A 166 3.27 7.33 -19.83
CA THR A 166 3.24 6.54 -21.06
C THR A 166 4.61 6.74 -21.71
N VAL A 167 5.49 5.74 -21.64
CA VAL A 167 6.67 5.72 -22.51
C VAL A 167 6.12 5.73 -23.94
N LYS A 168 6.19 6.89 -24.60
CA LYS A 168 6.04 6.95 -26.06
C LYS A 168 7.14 6.05 -26.62
N ARG A 169 6.72 4.93 -27.20
CA ARG A 169 7.60 4.12 -28.05
C ARG A 169 7.96 4.89 -29.29
#